data_AF-A0A401H7Y6-F1
#
_entry.id   AF-A0A401H7Y6-F1
#
_cell.length_a   1.000
_cell.length_b   1.000
_cell.length_c   1.000
_cell.angle_alpha   90.00
_cell.angle_beta   90.00
_cell.angle_gamma   90.00
#
_symmetry.space_group_name_H-M   'P 1'
#
loop_
_entity.id
_entity.type
_entity.pdbx_description
1 polymer ?
#
loop_
_entity_poly.entity_id
_entity_poly.type
_entity_poly.pdbx_seq_one_letter_code
_entity_poly.pdbx_strand_id
1 'polypeptide(L)'
;MQDSRISIAPAAVAPVLLVFYAVLKSVSAAFSIPSGILGILPLLLAVTALSGLIVSISSPRDGLLSIIASGLLGYAFLTAGYISSIALAAVLIAHIAGLGIGLLKGGLIKLPSPTRTREIDTGEGGDELIDELEEFQPVHVRNEEDLEKQLYQYLKARGHMIERQPLVAPGLRPDLRVGDCIIELKVPRGRGDLQRLLGQVEDYLRYNRCLIVYILDTGMIPWAMLKTYKHRLREKGAKVIIKSVREH
;
A
#
# COMPACT_ATOMS: atom_id res chain seq x y z
N MET A 1 15.45 23.08 19.23
CA MET A 1 14.14 23.67 18.86
C MET A 1 13.36 22.62 18.11
N GLN A 2 12.34 22.03 18.72
CA GLN A 2 11.46 21.05 18.09
C GLN A 2 10.39 21.84 17.33
N ASP A 3 10.40 21.73 16.00
CA ASP A 3 9.45 22.43 15.12
C ASP A 3 8.07 21.79 15.32
N SER A 4 7.27 22.32 16.25
CA SER A 4 5.93 21.82 16.57
C SER A 4 4.95 22.24 15.49
N ARG A 5 5.03 21.61 14.32
CA ARG A 5 4.02 21.81 13.27
C ARG A 5 2.74 21.11 13.69
N ILE A 6 1.67 21.89 13.82
CA ILE A 6 0.33 21.38 14.07
C ILE A 6 -0.08 20.56 12.85
N SER A 7 -0.10 19.23 13.00
CA SER A 7 -0.58 18.31 11.99
C SER A 7 -2.07 18.07 12.20
N ILE A 8 -2.88 18.43 11.21
CA ILE A 8 -4.31 18.12 11.21
C ILE A 8 -4.48 16.69 10.70
N ALA A 9 -5.19 15.86 11.46
CA ALA A 9 -5.50 14.51 11.02
C ALA A 9 -6.28 14.55 9.68
N PRO A 10 -5.97 13.69 8.69
CA PRO A 10 -6.63 13.72 7.38
C PRO A 10 -8.16 13.66 7.45
N ALA A 11 -8.70 12.83 8.37
CA ALA A 11 -10.14 12.72 8.60
C ALA A 11 -10.82 14.01 9.09
N ALA A 12 -10.05 14.96 9.64
CA ALA A 12 -10.56 16.21 10.18
C ALA A 12 -10.61 17.35 9.16
N VAL A 13 -10.00 17.20 7.97
CA VAL A 13 -9.89 18.28 6.99
C VAL A 13 -11.26 18.78 6.52
N ALA A 14 -12.14 17.90 6.05
CA ALA A 14 -13.48 18.30 5.59
C ALA A 14 -14.36 18.87 6.75
N PRO A 15 -14.43 18.24 7.94
CA PRO A 15 -15.12 18.85 9.08
C PRO A 15 -14.61 20.23 9.47
N VAL A 16 -13.29 20.45 9.48
CA VAL A 16 -12.70 21.76 9.81
C VAL A 16 -13.09 22.81 8.78
N LEU A 17 -13.11 22.48 7.50
CA LEU A 17 -13.56 23.39 6.44
C LEU A 17 -15.06 23.73 6.56
N LEU A 18 -15.90 22.79 6.99
CA LEU A 18 -17.31 23.07 7.32
C LEU A 18 -17.43 24.06 8.48
N VAL A 19 -16.65 23.87 9.56
CA VAL A 19 -16.64 24.83 10.68
C VAL A 19 -16.22 26.22 10.18
N PHE A 20 -15.16 26.29 9.38
CA PHE A 20 -14.68 27.54 8.83
C PHE A 20 -15.73 28.23 7.95
N TYR A 21 -16.47 27.46 7.15
CA TYR A 21 -17.60 27.95 6.36
C TYR A 21 -18.68 28.57 7.25
N ALA A 22 -19.08 27.88 8.33
CA ALA A 22 -20.11 28.38 9.23
C ALA A 22 -19.67 29.68 9.91
N VAL A 23 -18.42 29.76 10.38
CA VAL A 23 -17.84 30.97 10.97
C VAL A 23 -17.86 32.13 9.98
N LEU A 24 -17.40 31.92 8.74
CA LEU A 24 -17.42 32.95 7.71
C LEU A 24 -18.83 33.45 7.41
N LYS A 25 -19.80 32.52 7.34
CA LYS A 25 -21.20 32.89 7.11
C LYS A 25 -21.76 33.72 8.28
N SER A 26 -21.45 33.35 9.53
CA SER A 26 -21.87 34.12 10.71
C SER A 26 -21.25 35.51 10.76
N VAL A 27 -19.95 35.62 10.48
CA VAL A 27 -19.24 36.91 10.40
C VAL A 27 -19.82 37.77 9.28
N SER A 28 -20.05 37.20 8.10
CA SER A 28 -20.65 37.94 6.99
C SER A 28 -22.03 38.49 7.32
N ALA A 29 -22.86 37.72 8.04
CA ALA A 29 -24.17 38.18 8.49
C ALA A 29 -24.06 39.28 9.55
N ALA A 30 -23.18 39.12 10.54
CA ALA A 30 -23.00 40.07 11.63
C ALA A 30 -22.50 41.44 11.16
N PHE A 31 -21.66 41.48 10.12
CA PHE A 31 -21.03 42.70 9.61
C PHE A 31 -21.63 43.22 8.30
N SER A 32 -22.75 42.64 7.82
CA SER A 32 -23.40 43.02 6.55
C SER A 32 -22.41 43.10 5.37
N ILE A 33 -21.50 42.13 5.30
CA ILE A 33 -20.43 42.13 4.30
C ILE A 33 -21.05 42.02 2.89
N PRO A 34 -20.58 42.81 1.90
CA PRO A 34 -21.10 42.77 0.54
C PRO A 34 -21.08 41.37 -0.07
N SER A 35 -22.10 41.06 -0.86
CA SER A 35 -22.31 39.75 -1.49
C SER A 35 -21.17 39.28 -2.40
N GLY A 36 -20.28 40.19 -2.84
CA GLY A 36 -19.07 39.82 -3.59
C GLY A 36 -18.11 38.93 -2.80
N ILE A 37 -17.98 39.12 -1.47
CA ILE A 37 -17.12 38.29 -0.61
C ILE A 37 -17.79 36.93 -0.32
N LEU A 38 -19.12 36.88 -0.34
CA LEU A 38 -19.89 35.63 -0.21
C LEU A 38 -19.69 34.66 -1.40
N GLY A 39 -19.11 35.13 -2.52
CA GLY A 39 -18.74 34.29 -3.66
C GLY A 39 -17.72 33.18 -3.32
N ILE A 40 -16.99 33.30 -2.20
CA ILE A 40 -16.07 32.26 -1.73
C ILE A 40 -16.78 31.09 -1.02
N LEU A 41 -18.00 31.29 -0.52
CA LEU A 41 -18.72 30.29 0.26
C LEU A 41 -19.04 29.02 -0.55
N PRO A 42 -19.56 29.10 -1.80
CA PRO A 42 -19.73 27.93 -2.64
C PRO A 42 -18.41 27.22 -2.95
N LEU A 43 -17.33 27.99 -3.16
CA LEU A 43 -16.00 27.43 -3.41
C LEU A 43 -15.50 26.65 -2.19
N LEU A 44 -15.68 27.17 -0.99
CA LEU A 44 -15.27 26.51 0.25
C LEU A 44 -16.04 25.20 0.48
N LEU A 45 -17.34 25.15 0.14
CA LEU A 45 -18.12 23.92 0.16
C LEU A 45 -17.64 22.91 -0.90
N ALA A 46 -17.26 23.37 -2.09
CA ALA A 46 -16.69 22.52 -3.12
C ALA A 46 -15.34 21.93 -2.68
N VAL A 47 -14.47 22.74 -2.08
CA VAL A 47 -13.19 22.29 -1.49
C VAL A 47 -13.43 21.30 -0.36
N THR A 48 -14.43 21.54 0.49
CA THR A 48 -14.85 20.61 1.54
C THR A 48 -15.23 19.25 0.95
N ALA A 49 -16.13 19.23 -0.04
CA ALA A 49 -16.55 18.00 -0.71
C ALA A 49 -15.37 17.27 -1.38
N LEU A 50 -14.49 18.02 -2.06
CA LEU A 50 -13.30 17.48 -2.72
C LEU A 50 -12.30 16.89 -1.70
N SER A 51 -12.09 17.56 -0.57
CA SER A 51 -11.22 17.05 0.49
C SER A 51 -11.76 15.75 1.09
N GLY A 52 -13.08 15.68 1.31
CA GLY A 52 -13.76 14.47 1.75
C GLY A 52 -13.62 13.31 0.76
N LEU A 53 -13.77 13.60 -0.53
CA LEU A 53 -13.53 12.63 -1.60
C LEU A 53 -12.10 12.09 -1.56
N ILE A 54 -11.09 12.97 -1.50
CA ILE A 54 -9.66 12.59 -1.52
C ILE A 54 -9.30 11.75 -0.30
N VAL A 55 -9.74 12.16 0.89
CA VAL A 55 -9.49 11.43 2.15
C VAL A 55 -10.10 10.03 2.07
N SER A 56 -11.35 9.91 1.62
CA SER A 56 -12.02 8.61 1.49
C SER A 56 -11.41 7.69 0.43
N ILE A 57 -10.85 8.24 -0.65
CA ILE A 57 -10.10 7.45 -1.65
C ILE A 57 -8.79 6.91 -1.06
N SER A 58 -8.11 7.73 -0.26
CA SER A 58 -6.75 7.44 0.22
C SER A 58 -6.75 6.49 1.42
N SER A 59 -7.75 6.59 2.29
CA SER A 59 -7.89 5.76 3.49
C SER A 59 -9.38 5.54 3.79
N PRO A 60 -9.93 4.34 3.53
CA PRO A 60 -11.34 4.04 3.79
C PRO A 60 -11.76 4.27 5.24
N ARG A 61 -10.86 4.00 6.20
CA ARG A 61 -11.09 4.25 7.63
C ARG A 61 -11.24 5.75 7.91
N ASP A 62 -10.33 6.56 7.41
CA ASP A 62 -10.36 8.01 7.64
C ASP A 62 -11.51 8.66 6.86
N GLY A 63 -11.85 8.11 5.70
CA GLY A 63 -13.06 8.47 4.93
C GLY A 63 -14.34 8.25 5.71
N LEU A 64 -14.49 7.08 6.34
CA LEU A 64 -15.65 6.78 7.19
C LEU A 64 -15.77 7.74 8.38
N LEU A 65 -14.64 8.03 9.05
CA LEU A 65 -14.61 9.00 10.14
C LEU A 65 -14.97 10.42 9.66
N SER A 66 -14.46 10.82 8.49
CA SER A 66 -14.78 12.10 7.86
C SER A 66 -16.26 12.21 7.47
N ILE A 67 -16.89 11.13 7.00
CA ILE A 67 -18.34 11.06 6.71
C ILE A 67 -19.14 11.33 7.97
N ILE A 68 -18.84 10.61 9.07
CA ILE A 68 -19.60 10.73 10.32
C ILE A 68 -19.48 12.16 10.86
N ALA A 69 -18.25 12.69 10.92
CA ALA A 69 -18.00 14.04 11.43
C ALA A 69 -18.65 15.12 10.55
N SER A 70 -18.49 15.04 9.23
CA SER A 70 -19.08 16.00 8.29
C SER A 70 -20.61 15.90 8.25
N GLY A 71 -21.16 14.70 8.42
CA GLY A 71 -22.61 14.45 8.48
C GLY A 71 -23.25 15.06 9.72
N LEU A 72 -22.69 14.80 10.91
CA LEU A 72 -23.18 15.38 12.17
C LEU A 72 -23.10 16.91 12.14
N LEU A 73 -21.94 17.45 11.74
CA LEU A 73 -21.72 18.88 11.69
C LEU A 73 -22.56 19.56 10.62
N GLY A 74 -22.63 18.96 9.44
CA GLY A 74 -23.46 19.44 8.34
C GLY A 74 -24.96 19.43 8.68
N TYR A 75 -25.44 18.40 9.38
CA TYR A 75 -26.82 18.38 9.87
C TYR A 75 -27.11 19.52 10.87
N ALA A 76 -26.20 19.76 11.83
CA ALA A 76 -26.33 20.89 12.75
C ALA A 76 -26.32 22.25 12.01
N PHE A 77 -25.52 22.39 10.96
CA PHE A 77 -25.49 23.60 10.14
C PHE A 77 -26.70 23.75 9.23
N LEU A 78 -27.31 22.64 8.79
CA LEU A 78 -28.56 22.67 8.05
C LEU A 78 -29.70 23.17 8.95
N THR A 79 -29.84 22.64 10.16
CA THR A 79 -30.91 23.05 11.09
C THR A 79 -30.76 24.50 11.55
N ALA A 80 -29.53 25.00 11.65
CA ALA A 80 -29.24 26.40 11.94
C ALA A 80 -29.28 27.32 10.70
N GLY A 81 -29.62 26.81 9.51
CA GLY A 81 -29.75 27.61 8.28
C GLY A 81 -28.42 28.08 7.66
N TYR A 82 -27.28 27.49 8.07
CA TYR A 82 -25.98 27.82 7.52
C TYR A 82 -25.73 27.18 6.14
N ILE A 83 -26.19 25.96 5.92
CA ILE A 83 -26.08 25.27 4.62
C ILE A 83 -27.44 24.82 4.12
N SER A 84 -27.58 24.65 2.81
CA SER A 84 -28.77 24.04 2.21
C SER A 84 -28.70 22.51 2.29
N SER A 85 -29.84 21.85 2.17
CA SER A 85 -29.92 20.39 2.07
C SER A 85 -29.13 19.86 0.86
N ILE A 86 -29.14 20.61 -0.25
CA ILE A 86 -28.37 20.28 -1.46
C ILE A 86 -26.86 20.33 -1.19
N ALA A 87 -26.37 21.35 -0.47
CA ALA A 87 -24.95 21.45 -0.13
C ALA A 87 -24.51 20.30 0.79
N LEU A 88 -25.32 19.94 1.78
CA LEU A 88 -25.06 18.79 2.64
C LEU A 88 -25.02 17.48 1.84
N ALA A 89 -26.01 17.27 0.98
CA ALA A 89 -26.07 16.09 0.11
C ALA A 89 -24.84 16.00 -0.80
N ALA A 90 -24.40 17.11 -1.39
CA ALA A 90 -23.20 17.13 -2.23
C ALA A 90 -21.93 16.72 -1.47
N VAL A 91 -21.73 17.23 -0.25
CA VAL A 91 -20.58 16.85 0.60
C VAL A 91 -20.65 15.35 0.95
N LEU A 92 -21.81 14.83 1.34
CA LEU A 92 -21.96 13.42 1.70
C LEU A 92 -21.79 12.49 0.49
N ILE A 93 -22.37 12.84 -0.66
CA ILE A 93 -22.21 12.09 -1.93
C ILE A 93 -20.74 12.04 -2.32
N ALA A 94 -20.00 13.15 -2.21
CA ALA A 94 -18.57 13.17 -2.53
C ALA A 94 -17.78 12.21 -1.62
N HIS A 95 -18.08 12.17 -0.33
CA HIS A 95 -17.43 11.22 0.57
C HIS A 95 -17.81 9.77 0.29
N ILE A 96 -19.10 9.48 0.03
CA ILE A 96 -19.60 8.13 -0.27
C ILE A 96 -19.00 7.63 -1.59
N ALA A 97 -18.95 8.49 -2.61
CA ALA A 97 -18.28 8.19 -3.86
C ALA A 97 -16.79 7.92 -3.65
N GLY A 98 -16.12 8.72 -2.81
CA GLY A 98 -14.71 8.52 -2.47
C GLY A 98 -14.47 7.23 -1.71
N LEU A 99 -15.38 6.85 -0.81
CA LEU A 99 -15.32 5.59 -0.07
C LEU A 99 -15.58 4.41 -1.01
N GLY A 100 -16.56 4.53 -1.91
CA GLY A 100 -16.80 3.57 -2.97
C GLY A 100 -15.56 3.37 -3.84
N ILE A 101 -14.94 4.45 -4.32
CA ILE A 101 -13.68 4.40 -5.08
C ILE A 101 -12.53 3.87 -4.23
N GLY A 102 -12.44 4.21 -2.95
CA GLY A 102 -11.38 3.73 -2.04
C GLY A 102 -11.50 2.25 -1.73
N LEU A 103 -12.73 1.75 -1.51
CA LEU A 103 -13.03 0.35 -1.34
C LEU A 103 -12.89 -0.42 -2.65
N LEU A 104 -13.28 0.18 -3.78
CA LEU A 104 -12.99 -0.33 -5.11
C LEU A 104 -11.49 -0.26 -5.41
N LYS A 105 -10.69 0.68 -4.92
CA LYS A 105 -9.23 0.60 -5.06
C LYS A 105 -8.67 -0.50 -4.16
N GLY A 106 -9.26 -0.69 -2.99
CA GLY A 106 -8.94 -1.77 -2.06
C GLY A 106 -9.37 -3.17 -2.54
N GLY A 107 -10.37 -3.27 -3.43
CA GLY A 107 -10.94 -4.53 -3.94
C GLY A 107 -11.00 -4.70 -5.47
N LEU A 108 -10.66 -3.67 -6.24
CA LEU A 108 -10.94 -3.47 -7.68
C LEU A 108 -10.00 -2.40 -8.31
N ILE A 109 -8.73 -2.39 -7.89
CA ILE A 109 -7.56 -2.24 -8.78
C ILE A 109 -6.55 -3.29 -8.27
N LYS A 110 -6.66 -4.58 -8.58
CA LYS A 110 -6.33 -5.16 -9.89
C LYS A 110 -7.19 -4.66 -11.03
N LEU A 111 -6.76 -3.57 -11.65
CA LEU A 111 -6.76 -3.61 -13.11
C LEU A 111 -5.83 -4.79 -13.41
N PRO A 112 -6.23 -5.80 -14.21
CA PRO A 112 -5.21 -6.47 -14.96
C PRO A 112 -4.49 -5.32 -15.67
N SER A 113 -3.23 -5.11 -15.32
CA SER A 113 -2.29 -4.64 -16.32
C SER A 113 -2.63 -5.42 -17.59
N PRO A 114 -2.44 -4.89 -18.80
CA PRO A 114 -2.03 -5.78 -19.87
C PRO A 114 -0.71 -6.43 -19.41
N THR A 115 -0.81 -7.40 -18.49
CA THR A 115 -0.11 -8.64 -18.57
C THR A 115 -0.46 -9.11 -19.97
N ARG A 116 0.33 -8.64 -20.94
CA ARG A 116 1.13 -9.61 -21.66
C ARG A 116 1.50 -10.60 -20.58
N THR A 117 0.86 -11.76 -20.62
CA THR A 117 1.56 -13.00 -20.37
C THR A 117 2.81 -12.88 -21.24
N ARG A 118 3.80 -12.13 -20.75
CA ARG A 118 5.18 -12.43 -21.03
C ARG A 118 5.21 -13.80 -20.42
N GLU A 119 5.11 -14.82 -21.25
CA GLU A 119 5.92 -16.00 -21.02
C GLU A 119 7.21 -15.46 -20.41
N ILE A 120 7.37 -15.75 -19.13
CA ILE A 120 8.64 -15.55 -18.49
C ILE A 120 9.51 -16.50 -19.27
N ASP A 121 10.18 -15.95 -20.29
CA ASP A 121 11.29 -16.59 -20.95
C ASP A 121 12.35 -16.67 -19.86
N THR A 122 12.21 -17.69 -19.03
CA THR A 122 13.35 -18.30 -18.38
C THR A 122 14.21 -18.79 -19.52
N GLY A 123 15.12 -17.92 -19.98
CA GLY A 123 16.30 -18.42 -20.66
C GLY A 123 16.81 -19.61 -19.86
N GLU A 124 17.31 -20.65 -20.54
CA GLU A 124 17.47 -22.03 -20.05
C GLU A 124 17.93 -22.21 -18.59
N GLY A 125 18.67 -21.27 -17.97
CA GLY A 125 19.08 -21.31 -16.56
C GLY A 125 18.05 -20.88 -15.50
N GLY A 126 16.90 -20.27 -15.88
CA GLY A 126 15.94 -19.72 -14.91
C GLY A 126 15.02 -20.75 -14.25
N ASP A 127 14.81 -21.91 -14.89
CA ASP A 127 14.03 -23.01 -14.33
C ASP A 127 14.92 -24.00 -13.58
N GLU A 128 16.14 -24.25 -14.06
CA GLU A 128 17.18 -24.98 -13.30
C GLU A 128 17.43 -24.33 -11.93
N LEU A 129 17.54 -23.00 -11.86
CA LEU A 129 17.68 -22.29 -10.60
C LEU A 129 16.48 -22.48 -9.67
N ILE A 130 15.24 -22.61 -10.17
CA ILE A 130 14.09 -22.94 -9.31
C ILE A 130 14.28 -24.31 -8.73
N ASP A 131 14.57 -25.31 -9.57
CA ASP A 131 14.66 -26.70 -9.15
C ASP A 131 15.75 -26.87 -8.07
N GLU A 132 16.89 -26.19 -8.24
CA GLU A 132 17.94 -26.16 -7.23
C GLU A 132 17.51 -25.51 -5.91
N LEU A 133 16.77 -24.40 -5.98
CA LEU A 133 16.22 -23.74 -4.80
C LEU A 133 15.12 -24.58 -4.13
N GLU A 134 14.36 -25.35 -4.90
CA GLU A 134 13.44 -26.34 -4.36
C GLU A 134 14.18 -27.54 -3.76
N GLU A 135 15.37 -27.89 -4.21
CA GLU A 135 16.18 -28.94 -3.58
C GLU A 135 16.88 -28.45 -2.30
N PHE A 136 17.24 -27.17 -2.24
CA PHE A 136 17.96 -26.58 -1.12
C PHE A 136 17.24 -26.77 0.22
N GLN A 137 17.96 -27.36 1.18
CA GLN A 137 17.51 -27.57 2.56
C GLN A 137 18.47 -26.86 3.53
N PRO A 138 18.12 -25.67 4.03
CA PRO A 138 18.99 -24.95 4.95
C PRO A 138 19.05 -25.65 6.32
N VAL A 139 20.22 -25.61 6.96
CA VAL A 139 20.46 -26.21 8.26
C VAL A 139 20.58 -25.12 9.31
N HIS A 140 19.72 -25.17 10.34
CA HIS A 140 19.76 -24.29 11.51
C HIS A 140 19.89 -22.79 11.17
N VAL A 141 18.78 -22.16 10.77
CA VAL A 141 18.75 -20.74 10.37
C VAL A 141 18.28 -19.86 11.52
N ARG A 142 19.13 -18.91 11.94
CA ARG A 142 18.81 -17.95 13.02
C ARG A 142 18.18 -16.65 12.52
N ASN A 143 18.61 -16.21 11.35
CA ASN A 143 18.18 -14.96 10.71
C ASN A 143 18.34 -15.04 9.18
N GLU A 144 17.89 -14.00 8.49
CA GLU A 144 17.94 -13.90 7.03
C GLU A 144 19.38 -13.93 6.49
N GLU A 145 20.34 -13.33 7.21
CA GLU A 145 21.76 -13.32 6.81
C GLU A 145 22.40 -14.73 6.86
N ASP A 146 22.02 -15.56 7.83
CA ASP A 146 22.44 -16.97 7.93
C ASP A 146 21.91 -17.77 6.73
N LEU A 147 20.63 -17.58 6.41
CA LEU A 147 20.00 -18.18 5.24
C LEU A 147 20.68 -17.74 3.93
N GLU A 148 20.99 -16.45 3.79
CA GLU A 148 21.71 -15.90 2.63
C GLU A 148 23.08 -16.55 2.46
N LYS A 149 23.85 -16.68 3.55
CA LYS A 149 25.18 -17.31 3.51
C LYS A 149 25.10 -18.78 3.09
N GLN A 150 24.17 -19.54 3.65
CA GLN A 150 24.00 -20.96 3.32
C GLN A 150 23.57 -21.13 1.86
N LEU A 151 22.60 -20.33 1.40
CA LEU A 151 22.13 -20.40 0.03
C LEU A 151 23.24 -19.99 -0.96
N TYR A 152 23.99 -18.93 -0.65
CA TYR A 152 25.15 -18.52 -1.43
C TYR A 152 26.17 -19.66 -1.58
N GLN A 153 26.53 -20.34 -0.49
CA GLN A 153 27.47 -21.46 -0.53
C GLN A 153 26.94 -22.63 -1.37
N TYR A 154 25.66 -22.97 -1.20
CA TYR A 154 24.99 -24.04 -1.94
C TYR A 154 25.01 -23.78 -3.45
N LEU A 155 24.53 -22.61 -3.89
CA LEU A 155 24.50 -22.25 -5.30
C LEU A 155 25.93 -22.11 -5.87
N LYS A 156 26.88 -21.62 -5.07
CA LYS A 156 28.28 -21.49 -5.51
C LYS A 156 28.92 -22.85 -5.77
N ALA A 157 28.61 -23.85 -4.93
CA ALA A 157 29.08 -25.22 -5.11
C ALA A 157 28.51 -25.88 -6.38
N ARG A 158 27.32 -25.44 -6.84
CA ARG A 158 26.72 -25.85 -8.12
C ARG A 158 27.26 -25.11 -9.34
N GLY A 159 28.22 -24.20 -9.15
CA GLY A 159 28.90 -23.51 -10.25
C GLY A 159 28.28 -22.18 -10.66
N HIS A 160 27.25 -21.72 -9.97
CA HIS A 160 26.63 -20.42 -10.28
C HIS A 160 27.59 -19.24 -10.03
N MET A 161 27.49 -18.24 -10.89
CA MET A 161 28.05 -16.91 -10.64
C MET A 161 27.02 -16.07 -9.89
N ILE A 162 27.39 -15.63 -8.69
CA ILE A 162 26.46 -15.02 -7.74
C ILE A 162 27.00 -13.66 -7.30
N GLU A 163 26.17 -12.62 -7.42
CA GLU A 163 26.41 -11.32 -6.81
C GLU A 163 25.62 -11.21 -5.51
N ARG A 164 26.28 -10.83 -4.41
CA ARG A 164 25.61 -10.57 -3.12
C ARG A 164 25.23 -9.11 -3.00
N GLN A 165 24.01 -8.83 -2.58
CA GLN A 165 23.48 -7.48 -2.37
C GLN A 165 23.76 -6.49 -3.53
N PRO A 166 23.61 -6.91 -4.80
CA PRO A 166 23.95 -6.06 -5.93
C PRO A 166 23.04 -4.83 -5.97
N LEU A 167 23.58 -3.70 -6.40
CA LEU A 167 22.77 -2.50 -6.61
C LEU A 167 21.97 -2.65 -7.90
N VAL A 168 20.63 -2.69 -7.81
CA VAL A 168 19.75 -2.80 -9.00
C VAL A 168 19.11 -1.46 -9.37
N ALA A 169 18.90 -0.59 -8.37
CA ALA A 169 18.49 0.80 -8.52
C ALA A 169 18.91 1.57 -7.25
N PRO A 170 18.85 2.91 -7.22
CA PRO A 170 19.16 3.69 -6.02
C PRO A 170 18.38 3.20 -4.81
N GLY A 171 19.10 2.71 -3.79
CA GLY A 171 18.50 2.19 -2.55
C GLY A 171 17.90 0.78 -2.64
N LEU A 172 17.95 0.11 -3.80
CA LEU A 172 17.43 -1.24 -3.99
C LEU A 172 18.56 -2.25 -4.15
N ARG A 173 18.65 -3.19 -3.21
CA ARG A 173 19.65 -4.26 -3.16
C ARG A 173 18.98 -5.59 -2.76
N PRO A 174 18.61 -6.44 -3.72
CA PRO A 174 18.11 -7.78 -3.40
C PRO A 174 19.24 -8.61 -2.77
N ASP A 175 18.89 -9.67 -2.04
CA ASP A 175 19.89 -10.45 -1.30
C ASP A 175 20.94 -11.08 -2.23
N LEU A 176 20.50 -11.71 -3.32
CA LEU A 176 21.37 -12.34 -4.31
C LEU A 176 20.94 -12.03 -5.75
N ARG A 177 21.89 -12.12 -6.69
CA ARG A 177 21.62 -12.22 -8.13
C ARG A 177 22.39 -13.40 -8.72
N VAL A 178 21.69 -14.18 -9.56
CA VAL A 178 22.23 -15.30 -10.32
C VAL A 178 21.76 -15.14 -11.77
N GLY A 179 22.70 -14.83 -12.67
CA GLY A 179 22.35 -14.44 -14.05
C GLY A 179 21.38 -13.24 -14.06
N ASP A 180 20.27 -13.38 -14.79
CA ASP A 180 19.23 -12.36 -14.89
C ASP A 180 18.20 -12.39 -13.74
N CYS A 181 18.28 -13.40 -12.88
CA CYS A 181 17.37 -13.59 -11.76
C CYS A 181 17.93 -12.96 -10.48
N ILE A 182 17.08 -12.22 -9.79
CA ILE A 182 17.34 -11.78 -8.42
C ILE A 182 16.58 -12.66 -7.44
N ILE A 183 17.17 -12.88 -6.27
CA ILE A 183 16.60 -13.70 -5.20
C ILE A 183 16.45 -12.81 -3.97
N GLU A 184 15.22 -12.75 -3.44
CA GLU A 184 14.91 -12.12 -2.16
C GLU A 184 14.53 -13.20 -1.14
N LEU A 185 15.20 -13.20 -0.01
CA LEU A 185 15.08 -14.17 1.07
C LEU A 185 14.22 -13.59 2.19
N LYS A 186 13.38 -14.43 2.78
CA LYS A 186 12.59 -14.03 3.96
C LYS A 186 12.50 -15.13 5.00
N VAL A 187 12.68 -14.75 6.27
CA VAL A 187 12.38 -15.58 7.45
C VAL A 187 11.33 -14.84 8.28
N PRO A 188 10.04 -14.89 7.88
CA PRO A 188 9.00 -14.06 8.46
C PRO A 188 8.71 -14.45 9.92
N ARG A 189 8.72 -13.45 10.79
CA ARG A 189 8.36 -13.55 12.22
C ARG A 189 6.98 -12.95 12.51
N GLY A 190 6.47 -12.09 11.62
CA GLY A 190 5.12 -11.53 11.71
C GLY A 190 4.53 -11.12 10.36
N ARG A 191 3.26 -10.74 10.38
CA ARG A 191 2.54 -10.20 9.20
C ARG A 191 3.24 -8.98 8.60
N GLY A 192 3.86 -8.15 9.43
CA GLY A 192 4.59 -6.96 8.98
C GLY A 192 5.76 -7.29 8.05
N ASP A 193 6.40 -8.45 8.22
CA ASP A 193 7.52 -8.89 7.36
C ASP A 193 7.02 -9.22 5.96
N LEU A 194 5.90 -9.93 5.88
CA LEU A 194 5.25 -10.31 4.63
C LEU A 194 4.66 -9.08 3.90
N GLN A 195 4.17 -8.08 4.63
CA GLN A 195 3.71 -6.82 4.03
C GLN A 195 4.87 -6.01 3.43
N ARG A 196 6.00 -5.93 4.13
CA ARG A 196 7.21 -5.28 3.61
C ARG A 196 7.74 -5.99 2.37
N LEU A 197 7.76 -7.32 2.38
CA LEU A 197 8.16 -8.14 1.24
C LEU A 197 7.32 -7.86 -0.02
N LEU A 198 6.01 -7.66 0.12
CA LEU A 198 5.17 -7.27 -1.02
C LEU A 198 5.58 -5.94 -1.65
N GLY A 199 5.99 -4.97 -0.83
CA GLY A 199 6.49 -3.68 -1.30
C GLY A 199 7.83 -3.83 -2.03
N GLN A 200 8.76 -4.59 -1.44
CA GLN A 200 10.07 -4.88 -2.04
C GLN A 200 9.93 -5.57 -3.41
N VAL A 201 9.07 -6.58 -3.51
CA VAL A 201 8.79 -7.29 -4.77
C VAL A 201 8.25 -6.37 -5.85
N GLU A 202 7.36 -5.46 -5.49
CA GLU A 202 6.84 -4.46 -6.42
C GLU A 202 7.93 -3.50 -6.88
N ASP A 203 8.85 -3.13 -6.00
CA ASP A 203 9.97 -2.24 -6.34
C ASP A 203 10.99 -2.90 -7.26
N TYR A 204 11.32 -4.17 -7.00
CA TYR A 204 12.28 -4.94 -7.79
C TYR A 204 11.77 -5.29 -9.19
N LEU A 205 10.50 -5.67 -9.33
CA LEU A 205 9.94 -6.04 -10.63
C LEU A 205 9.81 -4.86 -11.61
N ARG A 206 10.02 -3.61 -11.15
CA ARG A 206 10.14 -2.45 -12.05
C ARG A 206 11.45 -2.46 -12.85
N TYR A 207 12.49 -3.11 -12.35
CA TYR A 207 13.83 -3.09 -12.95
C TYR A 207 14.33 -4.48 -13.39
N ASN A 208 13.66 -5.54 -12.96
CA ASN A 208 14.11 -6.92 -13.15
C ASN A 208 13.00 -7.77 -13.77
N ARG A 209 13.37 -8.63 -14.73
CA ARG A 209 12.43 -9.55 -15.38
C ARG A 209 12.19 -10.83 -14.58
N CYS A 210 13.20 -11.29 -13.85
CA CYS A 210 13.14 -12.49 -13.04
C CYS A 210 13.38 -12.14 -11.56
N LEU A 211 12.40 -12.41 -10.72
CA LEU A 211 12.49 -12.30 -9.26
C LEU A 211 12.00 -13.60 -8.63
N ILE A 212 12.86 -14.22 -7.82
CA ILE A 212 12.54 -15.38 -7.01
C ILE A 212 12.47 -14.93 -5.56
N VAL A 213 11.36 -15.24 -4.90
CA VAL A 213 11.16 -15.02 -3.48
C VAL A 213 11.26 -16.36 -2.78
N TYR A 214 12.24 -16.48 -1.89
CA TYR A 214 12.47 -17.68 -1.12
C TYR A 214 12.11 -17.42 0.35
N ILE A 215 11.05 -18.06 0.82
CA ILE A 215 10.53 -17.91 2.19
C ILE A 215 10.87 -19.16 2.98
N LEU A 216 11.61 -18.99 4.07
CA LEU A 216 11.81 -20.03 5.07
C LEU A 216 10.76 -19.88 6.17
N ASP A 217 9.81 -20.80 6.21
CA ASP A 217 8.78 -20.89 7.24
C ASP A 217 9.31 -21.61 8.49
N THR A 218 9.37 -20.87 9.59
CA THR A 218 9.77 -21.34 10.92
C THR A 218 8.58 -21.76 11.79
N GLY A 219 7.35 -21.69 11.26
CA GLY A 219 6.11 -21.99 11.97
C GLY A 219 5.57 -20.82 12.81
N MET A 220 6.14 -19.62 12.67
CA MET A 220 5.67 -18.42 13.38
C MET A 220 4.43 -17.78 12.72
N ILE A 221 4.17 -18.09 11.45
CA ILE A 221 3.07 -17.54 10.67
C ILE A 221 2.08 -18.66 10.35
N PRO A 222 0.76 -18.44 10.51
CA PRO A 222 -0.23 -19.42 10.09
C PRO A 222 -0.09 -19.78 8.60
N TRP A 223 -0.09 -21.07 8.27
CA TRP A 223 0.06 -21.56 6.89
C TRP A 223 -0.94 -20.96 5.91
N ALA A 224 -2.19 -20.76 6.33
CA ALA A 224 -3.22 -20.10 5.54
C ALA A 224 -2.80 -18.67 5.12
N MET A 225 -2.15 -17.93 6.02
CA MET A 225 -1.63 -16.60 5.72
C MET A 225 -0.46 -16.67 4.74
N LEU A 226 0.49 -17.60 4.92
CA LEU A 226 1.59 -17.80 3.98
C LEU A 226 1.09 -18.12 2.58
N LYS A 227 0.06 -18.98 2.45
CA LYS A 227 -0.62 -19.27 1.17
C LYS A 227 -1.20 -18.00 0.53
N THR A 228 -1.88 -17.15 1.30
CA THR A 228 -2.41 -15.87 0.81
C THR A 228 -1.29 -14.97 0.28
N TYR A 229 -0.18 -14.83 1.01
CA TYR A 229 0.94 -14.00 0.55
C TYR A 229 1.67 -14.62 -0.65
N LYS A 230 1.86 -15.95 -0.69
CA LYS A 230 2.39 -16.67 -1.85
C LYS A 230 1.59 -16.34 -3.11
N HIS A 231 0.28 -16.39 -3.02
CA HIS A 231 -0.60 -16.03 -4.14
C HIS A 231 -0.41 -14.57 -4.56
N ARG A 232 -0.46 -13.62 -3.62
CA ARG A 232 -0.27 -12.19 -3.92
C ARG A 232 1.10 -11.85 -4.52
N LEU A 233 2.16 -12.52 -4.07
CA LEU A 233 3.51 -12.37 -4.62
C LEU A 233 3.59 -12.92 -6.06
N ARG A 234 2.98 -14.08 -6.32
CA ARG A 234 2.89 -14.65 -7.67
C ARG A 234 2.10 -13.77 -8.63
N GLU A 235 1.00 -13.19 -8.17
CA GLU A 235 0.19 -12.27 -8.97
C GLU A 235 0.94 -10.99 -9.38
N LYS A 236 1.95 -10.59 -8.60
CA LYS A 236 2.84 -9.49 -8.97
C LYS A 236 3.86 -9.88 -10.03
N GLY A 237 4.10 -11.19 -10.25
CA GLY A 237 5.08 -11.71 -11.20
C GLY A 237 6.30 -12.37 -10.57
N ALA A 238 6.35 -12.51 -9.24
CA ALA A 238 7.45 -13.20 -8.57
C ALA A 238 7.27 -14.73 -8.61
N LYS A 239 8.36 -15.46 -8.84
CA LYS A 239 8.45 -16.90 -8.57
C LYS A 239 8.59 -17.08 -7.06
N VAL A 240 7.80 -17.95 -6.43
CA VAL A 240 7.76 -18.06 -4.95
C VAL A 240 7.95 -19.48 -4.49
N ILE A 241 9.00 -19.68 -3.70
CA ILE A 241 9.37 -20.93 -3.04
C ILE A 241 9.15 -20.75 -1.54
N ILE A 242 8.47 -21.71 -0.91
CA ILE A 242 8.30 -21.74 0.54
C ILE A 242 8.87 -23.07 1.03
N LYS A 243 9.87 -22.99 1.91
CA LYS A 243 10.43 -24.14 2.61
C LYS A 243 10.06 -24.08 4.07
N SER A 244 9.45 -25.15 4.57
CA SER A 244 9.10 -25.27 5.98
C SER A 244 10.14 -26.10 6.70
N VAL A 245 10.54 -25.65 7.89
CA VAL A 245 11.40 -26.43 8.80
C VAL A 245 10.57 -27.47 9.57
N ARG A 246 9.23 -27.40 9.50
CA ARG A 246 8.29 -28.37 10.10
C ARG A 246 7.43 -29.01 9.02
N GLU A 247 7.11 -30.29 9.17
CA GLU A 247 6.02 -30.89 8.40
C GLU A 247 4.70 -30.22 8.85
N HIS A 248 3.91 -29.73 7.89
CA HIS A 248 2.61 -29.07 8.09
C HIS A 248 1.45 -30.06 8.01
#